data_AF-H6LDQ8-F1
#
_entry.id   AF-H6LDQ8-F1
#
_cell.length_a   1.000
_cell.length_b   1.000
_cell.length_c   1.000
_cell.angle_alpha   90.00
_cell.angle_beta   90.00
_cell.angle_gamma   90.00
#
_symmetry.space_group_name_H-M   'P 1'
#
loop_
_entity.id
_entity.type
_entity.pdbx_description
1 polymer ?
#
loop_
_entity_poly.entity_id
_entity_poly.type
_entity_poly.pdbx_seq_one_letter_code
_entity_poly.pdbx_strand_id
1 'polypeptide(L)'
;MNNNSRTFCQQKILILKEYVTRGEEILSSIEDWELLAGILEKRDQLIIQLQNLEKNAQENNENMICSADEKSQVDNLLKLILDMDKNCIKLIQDEKDKTMNDLKNNQHNQKIVDYQINLTPNYGTFLDAKK
;
A
#
# COMPACT_ATOMS: atom_id res chain seq x y z
N MET A 1 -8.21 -26.82 31.52
CA MET A 1 -7.34 -27.02 30.33
C MET A 1 -7.00 -25.64 29.80
N ASN A 2 -5.77 -25.16 30.04
CA ASN A 2 -5.37 -23.80 29.67
C ASN A 2 -4.89 -23.81 28.22
N ASN A 3 -5.74 -23.31 27.31
CA ASN A 3 -5.55 -23.32 25.85
C ASN A 3 -4.56 -22.25 25.34
N ASN A 4 -3.59 -21.81 26.15
CA ASN A 4 -2.89 -20.55 25.92
C ASN A 4 -1.38 -20.62 25.62
N SER A 5 -0.79 -21.81 25.46
CA SER A 5 0.61 -21.92 25.02
C SER A 5 0.68 -22.25 23.53
N ARG A 6 0.38 -21.27 22.67
CA ARG A 6 0.84 -21.33 21.27
C ARG A 6 2.36 -21.24 21.28
N THR A 7 3.03 -22.20 20.64
CA THR A 7 4.50 -22.17 20.51
C THR A 7 4.92 -20.89 19.77
N PHE A 8 6.12 -20.38 20.05
CA PHE A 8 6.71 -19.21 19.39
C PHE A 8 6.52 -19.27 17.85
N CYS A 9 6.78 -20.44 17.26
CA CYS A 9 6.71 -20.65 15.81
C CYS A 9 5.27 -20.55 15.28
N GLN A 10 4.28 -21.07 16.01
CA GLN A 10 2.86 -20.90 15.66
C GLN A 10 2.43 -19.44 15.69
N GLN A 11 2.88 -18.68 16.68
CA GLN A 11 2.59 -17.25 16.76
C GLN A 11 3.22 -16.49 15.58
N LYS A 12 4.48 -16.80 15.26
CA LYS A 12 5.17 -16.25 14.09
C LYS A 12 4.42 -16.54 12.78
N ILE A 13 3.99 -17.79 12.59
CA ILE A 13 3.20 -18.20 11.41
C ILE A 13 1.89 -17.43 11.31
N LEU A 14 1.18 -17.20 12.42
CA LEU A 14 -0.07 -16.45 12.41
C LEU A 14 0.14 -14.99 12.00
N ILE A 15 1.17 -14.32 12.54
CA ILE A 15 1.53 -12.95 12.16
C ILE A 15 1.85 -12.89 10.67
N LEU A 16 2.65 -13.83 10.15
CA LEU A 16 3.00 -13.88 8.73
C LEU A 16 1.78 -14.13 7.83
N LYS A 17 0.83 -14.97 8.25
CA LYS A 17 -0.43 -15.16 7.52
C LYS A 17 -1.27 -13.90 7.49
N GLU A 18 -1.39 -13.19 8.61
CA GLU A 18 -2.10 -11.92 8.63
C GLU A 18 -1.42 -10.88 7.74
N TYR A 19 -0.09 -10.87 7.73
CA TYR A 19 0.69 -10.02 6.84
C TYR A 19 0.40 -10.30 5.36
N VAL A 20 0.27 -11.59 5.01
CA VAL A 20 -0.14 -12.01 3.66
C VAL A 20 -1.53 -11.48 3.31
N THR A 21 -2.51 -11.65 4.20
CA THR A 21 -3.88 -11.15 3.97
C THR A 21 -3.91 -9.63 3.75
N ARG A 22 -3.12 -8.86 4.51
CA ARG A 22 -2.99 -7.41 4.26
C ARG A 22 -2.33 -7.10 2.92
N GLY A 23 -1.40 -7.92 2.46
CA GLY A 23 -0.82 -7.82 1.12
C GLY A 23 -1.87 -8.04 0.03
N GLU A 24 -2.75 -9.02 0.19
CA GLU A 24 -3.87 -9.27 -0.72
C GLU A 24 -4.87 -8.10 -0.72
N GLU A 25 -5.16 -7.52 0.46
CA GLU A 25 -5.99 -6.30 0.56
C GLU A 25 -5.39 -5.16 -0.27
N ILE A 26 -4.08 -4.90 -0.18
CA ILE A 26 -3.38 -3.89 -1.00
C ILE A 26 -3.55 -4.16 -2.49
N LEU A 27 -3.36 -5.41 -2.92
CA LEU A 27 -3.52 -5.77 -4.33
C LEU A 27 -4.96 -5.52 -4.83
N SER A 28 -5.95 -5.70 -3.96
CA SER A 28 -7.37 -5.51 -4.29
C SER A 28 -7.83 -4.05 -4.25
N SER A 29 -7.14 -3.19 -3.49
CA SER A 29 -7.55 -1.81 -3.22
C SER A 29 -6.56 -0.77 -3.75
N ILE A 30 -5.79 -1.10 -4.80
CA ILE A 30 -4.68 -0.26 -5.28
C ILE A 30 -5.15 1.13 -5.78
N GLU A 31 -6.36 1.21 -6.32
CA GLU A 31 -6.96 2.45 -6.82
C GLU A 31 -7.60 3.28 -5.71
N ASP A 32 -7.84 2.68 -4.53
CA ASP A 32 -8.42 3.34 -3.36
C ASP A 32 -7.32 3.78 -2.39
N TRP A 33 -6.75 4.95 -2.68
CA TRP A 33 -5.63 5.53 -1.94
C TRP A 33 -5.96 5.84 -0.47
N GLU A 34 -7.23 6.11 -0.15
CA GLU A 34 -7.65 6.42 1.23
C GLU A 34 -7.57 5.16 2.12
N LEU A 35 -7.97 4.01 1.57
CA LEU A 35 -7.86 2.73 2.27
C LEU A 35 -6.42 2.22 2.36
N LEU A 36 -5.60 2.50 1.34
CA LEU A 36 -4.24 1.99 1.23
C LEU A 36 -3.35 2.38 2.42
N ALA A 37 -3.46 3.64 2.89
CA ALA A 37 -2.68 4.13 4.02
C ALA A 37 -2.94 3.34 5.31
N GLY A 38 -4.20 3.03 5.60
CA GLY A 38 -4.58 2.25 6.79
C GLY A 38 -4.16 0.79 6.71
N ILE A 39 -4.12 0.21 5.50
CA ILE A 39 -3.65 -1.17 5.30
C ILE A 39 -2.12 -1.25 5.51
N LEU A 40 -1.37 -0.27 5.00
CA LEU A 40 0.07 -0.17 5.21
C LEU A 40 0.43 0.00 6.69
N GLU A 41 -0.29 0.87 7.42
CA GLU A 41 -0.08 1.04 8.87
C GLU A 41 -0.28 -0.27 9.63
N LYS A 42 -1.32 -1.05 9.31
CA LYS A 42 -1.54 -2.37 9.91
C LYS A 42 -0.41 -3.35 9.60
N ARG A 43 0.17 -3.31 8.39
CA ARG A 43 1.34 -4.13 8.04
C ARG A 43 2.56 -3.74 8.86
N ASP A 44 2.79 -2.45 9.08
CA ASP A 44 3.89 -1.99 9.94
C ASP A 44 3.71 -2.44 11.39
N GLN A 45 2.48 -2.40 11.91
CA GLN A 45 2.16 -2.93 13.24
C GLN A 45 2.47 -4.43 13.35
N LEU A 46 2.19 -5.22 12.31
CA LEU A 46 2.52 -6.65 12.27
C LEU A 46 4.04 -6.90 12.27
N ILE A 47 4.83 -6.05 11.61
CA ILE A 47 6.31 -6.12 11.67
C ILE A 47 6.78 -5.88 13.10
N ILE A 48 6.25 -4.85 13.76
CA ILE A 48 6.58 -4.53 15.15
C ILE A 48 6.20 -5.70 16.07
N GLN A 49 5.03 -6.33 15.86
CA GLN A 49 4.63 -7.52 16.61
C GLN A 49 5.59 -8.68 16.41
N LEU A 50 6.04 -8.92 15.17
CA LEU A 50 7.02 -9.97 14.86
C LEU A 50 8.36 -9.71 15.57
N GLN A 51 8.84 -8.47 15.54
CA GLN A 51 10.08 -8.06 16.21
C GLN A 51 9.98 -8.22 17.73
N ASN A 52 8.85 -7.82 18.32
CA ASN A 52 8.60 -7.97 19.75
C ASN A 52 8.51 -9.44 20.15
N LEU A 53 7.90 -10.29 19.32
CA LEU A 53 7.85 -11.74 19.54
C LEU A 53 9.27 -12.32 19.61
N GLU A 54 10.13 -11.98 18.65
CA GLU A 54 11.53 -12.43 18.60
C GLU A 54 12.35 -11.93 19.79
N LYS A 55 12.20 -10.65 20.11
CA LYS A 55 12.88 -10.03 21.26
C LYS A 55 12.47 -10.69 22.59
N ASN A 56 11.18 -10.86 22.83
CA ASN A 56 10.67 -11.46 24.06
C ASN A 56 11.14 -12.91 24.22
N ALA A 57 11.13 -13.69 23.15
CA ALA A 57 11.61 -15.06 23.18
C ALA A 57 13.12 -15.13 23.49
N GLN A 58 13.91 -14.18 22.97
CA GLN A 58 15.33 -14.06 23.26
C GLN A 58 15.59 -13.64 24.72
N GLU A 59 14.86 -12.65 25.23
CA GLU A 59 15.00 -12.16 26.61
C GLU A 59 14.61 -13.21 27.67
N ASN A 60 13.59 -14.02 27.36
CA ASN A 60 13.11 -15.05 28.27
C ASN A 60 13.91 -16.38 28.21
N ASN A 61 14.95 -16.47 27.37
CA ASN A 61 15.62 -17.74 27.03
C ASN A 61 14.62 -18.86 26.67
N GLU A 62 13.52 -18.50 26.03
CA GLU A 62 12.53 -19.48 25.61
C GLU A 62 13.16 -20.36 24.53
N ASN A 63 13.07 -21.68 24.70
CA ASN A 63 13.52 -22.62 23.69
C ASN A 63 12.68 -22.42 22.42
N MET A 64 13.25 -21.72 21.43
CA MET A 64 12.67 -21.46 20.11
C MET A 64 12.70 -22.73 19.23
N ILE A 65 12.09 -23.79 19.71
CA ILE A 65 12.05 -25.08 19.01
C ILE A 65 10.89 -25.03 18.02
N CYS A 66 11.21 -24.80 16.75
CA CYS A 66 10.29 -25.03 15.64
C CYS A 66 10.50 -26.43 15.08
N SER A 67 9.40 -27.14 14.82
CA SER A 67 9.40 -28.34 13.99
C SER A 67 9.87 -28.04 12.55
N ALA A 68 10.27 -29.07 11.81
CA ALA A 68 10.68 -28.92 10.41
C ALA A 68 9.54 -28.35 9.54
N ASP A 69 8.31 -28.78 9.80
CA ASP A 69 7.11 -28.32 9.09
C ASP A 69 6.83 -26.83 9.35
N GLU A 70 6.96 -26.38 10.60
CA GLU A 70 6.80 -24.96 10.96
C GLU A 70 7.87 -24.09 10.29
N LYS A 71 9.12 -24.55 10.23
CA LYS A 71 10.19 -23.83 9.52
C LYS A 71 9.89 -23.71 8.03
N SER A 72 9.51 -24.81 7.40
CA SER A 72 9.13 -24.80 5.99
C SER A 72 7.93 -23.89 5.72
N GLN A 73 6.95 -23.87 6.62
CA GLN A 73 5.80 -22.98 6.50
C GLN A 73 6.20 -21.50 6.61
N VAL A 74 7.10 -21.15 7.55
CA VAL A 74 7.63 -19.79 7.66
C VAL A 74 8.38 -19.39 6.39
N ASP A 75 9.26 -20.26 5.87
CA ASP A 75 10.03 -19.97 4.66
C ASP A 75 9.13 -19.75 3.43
N ASN A 76 8.10 -20.60 3.29
CA ASN A 76 7.12 -20.45 2.22
C ASN A 76 6.32 -19.15 2.33
N LEU A 77 5.90 -18.78 3.54
CA LEU A 77 5.20 -17.52 3.79
C LEU A 77 6.10 -16.32 3.50
N LEU A 78 7.36 -16.34 3.91
CA LEU A 78 8.32 -15.27 3.62
C LEU A 78 8.54 -15.11 2.13
N LYS A 79 8.68 -16.22 1.39
CA LYS A 79 8.82 -16.17 -0.06
C LYS A 79 7.59 -15.56 -0.73
N LEU A 80 6.39 -15.98 -0.31
CA LEU A 80 5.13 -15.42 -0.81
C LEU A 80 5.03 -13.92 -0.53
N ILE A 81 5.37 -13.48 0.68
CA ILE A 81 5.38 -12.07 1.07
C ILE A 81 6.33 -11.27 0.18
N LEU A 82 7.57 -11.74 -0.02
CA LEU A 82 8.54 -11.05 -0.85
C LEU A 82 8.09 -10.90 -2.30
N ASP A 83 7.47 -11.93 -2.87
CA ASP A 83 6.98 -11.89 -4.25
C ASP A 83 5.73 -11.01 -4.37
N MET A 84 4.84 -11.03 -3.38
CA MET A 84 3.69 -10.14 -3.30
C MET A 84 4.11 -8.68 -3.15
N ASP A 85 5.11 -8.38 -2.34
CA ASP A 85 5.60 -7.02 -2.12
C ASP A 85 6.19 -6.42 -3.39
N LYS A 86 6.92 -7.21 -4.19
CA LYS A 86 7.37 -6.78 -5.52
C LYS A 86 6.19 -6.41 -6.41
N ASN A 87 5.13 -7.21 -6.39
CA ASN A 87 3.92 -6.95 -7.18
C ASN A 87 3.20 -5.69 -6.68
N CYS A 88 3.01 -5.52 -5.37
CA CYS A 88 2.41 -4.32 -4.78
C CYS A 88 3.20 -3.07 -5.16
N ILE A 89 4.53 -3.09 -5.01
CA ILE A 89 5.40 -1.96 -5.36
C ILE A 89 5.21 -1.58 -6.83
N LYS A 90 5.20 -2.57 -7.73
CA LYS A 90 5.00 -2.33 -9.15
C LYS A 90 3.63 -1.68 -9.43
N LEU A 91 2.56 -2.21 -8.85
CA LEU A 91 1.22 -1.67 -9.06
C LEU A 91 1.06 -0.26 -8.49
N ILE A 92 1.66 0.02 -7.33
CA ILE A 92 1.69 1.38 -6.75
C ILE A 92 2.42 2.34 -7.69
N GLN A 93 3.54 1.91 -8.29
CA GLN A 93 4.29 2.72 -9.25
C GLN A 93 3.48 2.98 -10.52
N ASP A 94 2.83 1.95 -11.06
CA ASP A 94 1.99 2.05 -12.25
C ASP A 94 0.81 3.02 -12.01
N GLU A 95 0.13 2.94 -10.86
CA GLU A 95 -0.98 3.85 -10.53
C GLU A 95 -0.50 5.29 -10.28
N LYS A 96 0.70 5.46 -9.68
CA LYS A 96 1.33 6.78 -9.52
C LYS A 96 1.58 7.44 -10.87
N ASP A 97 2.12 6.68 -11.82
CA ASP A 97 2.46 7.19 -13.15
C ASP A 97 1.20 7.49 -13.97
N LYS A 98 0.16 6.66 -13.86
CA LYS A 98 -1.18 6.92 -14.42
C LYS A 98 -1.77 8.22 -13.87
N THR A 99 -1.82 8.38 -12.55
CA THR A 99 -2.33 9.59 -11.89
C THR A 99 -1.57 10.84 -12.33
N MET A 100 -0.24 10.76 -12.43
CA MET A 100 0.59 11.87 -12.88
C MET A 100 0.29 12.24 -14.35
N ASN A 101 0.06 11.25 -15.22
CA ASN A 101 -0.31 11.50 -16.61
C ASN A 101 -1.71 12.11 -16.73
N ASP A 102 -2.67 11.65 -15.93
CA ASP A 102 -4.02 12.20 -15.89
C ASP A 102 -4.03 13.66 -15.43
N LEU A 103 -3.21 14.00 -14.43
CA LEU A 103 -3.02 15.38 -13.98
C LEU A 103 -2.43 16.28 -15.08
N LYS A 104 -1.42 15.80 -15.81
CA LYS A 104 -0.84 16.54 -16.94
C LYS A 104 -1.87 16.76 -18.06
N ASN A 105 -2.65 15.74 -18.38
CA ASN A 105 -3.72 15.83 -19.39
C ASN A 105 -4.80 16.81 -18.94
N ASN A 106 -5.21 16.77 -17.67
CA ASN A 106 -6.17 17.71 -17.11
C ASN A 106 -5.65 19.15 -17.18
N GLN A 107 -4.39 19.38 -16.79
CA GLN A 107 -3.76 20.71 -16.90
C GLN A 107 -3.67 21.19 -18.36
N HIS A 108 -3.41 20.31 -19.30
CA HIS A 108 -3.42 20.66 -20.72
C HIS A 108 -4.82 21.03 -21.22
N ASN A 109 -5.83 20.24 -20.84
CA ASN A 109 -7.23 20.50 -21.20
C ASN A 109 -7.74 21.80 -20.58
N GLN A 110 -7.40 22.10 -19.31
CA GLN A 110 -7.71 23.38 -18.69
C GLN A 110 -7.09 24.54 -19.46
N LYS A 111 -5.81 24.43 -19.88
CA LYS A 111 -5.19 25.45 -20.73
C LYS A 111 -5.95 25.63 -22.05
N ILE A 112 -6.36 24.55 -22.72
CA ILE A 112 -7.13 24.64 -23.97
C ILE A 112 -8.48 25.36 -23.73
N VAL A 113 -9.18 25.01 -22.65
CA VAL A 113 -10.44 25.66 -22.27
C VAL A 113 -10.23 27.15 -21.97
N ASP A 114 -9.19 27.51 -21.21
CA ASP A 114 -8.84 28.90 -20.93
C ASP A 114 -8.47 29.67 -22.20
N TYR A 115 -7.78 29.04 -23.16
CA TYR A 115 -7.52 29.62 -24.47
C TYR A 115 -8.81 29.82 -25.28
N GLN A 116 -9.76 28.87 -25.25
CA GLN A 116 -11.05 29.00 -25.93
C GLN A 116 -11.93 30.09 -25.30
N ILE A 117 -11.94 30.23 -23.97
CA ILE A 117 -12.63 31.30 -23.26
C ILE A 117 -12.03 32.67 -23.59
N ASN A 118 -10.70 32.76 -23.74
CA ASN A 118 -10.02 33.99 -24.15
C ASN A 118 -10.21 34.32 -25.65
N LEU A 119 -10.64 33.36 -26.46
CA LEU A 119 -10.94 33.54 -27.89
C LEU A 119 -12.42 33.85 -28.16
N THR A 120 -13.32 33.66 -27.19
CA THR A 120 -14.67 34.22 -27.28
C THR A 120 -14.57 35.75 -27.24
N PRO A 121 -14.86 36.47 -28.34
CA PRO A 121 -14.84 37.91 -28.32
C PRO A 121 -15.96 38.36 -27.39
N ASN A 122 -15.59 39.00 -26.29
CA ASN A 122 -16.55 39.77 -25.52
C ASN A 122 -16.94 40.95 -26.43
N TYR A 123 -18.05 40.82 -27.16
CA TYR A 123 -18.60 41.86 -28.04
C TYR A 123 -19.05 43.05 -27.20
N GLY A 124 -18.09 43.81 -26.68
CA GLY A 124 -18.26 45.12 -26.08
C GLY A 124 -17.93 46.19 -27.10
N THR A 125 -18.96 46.68 -27.80
CA THR A 125 -19.08 48.03 -28.38
C THR A 125 -17.79 48.69 -28.88
N PHE A 126 -17.38 48.30 -30.09
CA PHE A 126 -16.47 49.08 -30.94
C PHE A 126 -17.22 50.25 -31.59
N LEU A 127 -17.63 51.28 -30.83
CA LEU A 127 -18.07 52.56 -31.39
C LEU A 127 -17.83 53.69 -30.38
N ASP A 128 -16.61 54.19 -30.31
CA ASP A 128 -16.42 55.63 -30.06
C ASP A 128 -15.19 56.12 -30.83
N ALA A 129 -15.39 56.31 -32.14
CA ALA A 129 -14.44 57.00 -32.98
C ALA A 129 -14.61 58.51 -32.71
N LYS A 130 -13.57 59.10 -32.10
CA LYS A 130 -13.39 60.54 -31.94
C LYS A 130 -13.98 61.36 -33.10
N LYS A 131 -14.86 62.30 -32.77
CA LYS A 131 -15.00 63.60 -33.44
C LYS A 131 -15.38 64.68 -32.44
#